data_AF-T1BBL3-F1
#
_entry.id   AF-T1BBL3-F1
#
_cell.length_a   1.000
_cell.length_b   1.000
_cell.length_c   1.000
_cell.angle_alpha   90.00
_cell.angle_beta   90.00
_cell.angle_gamma   90.00
#
_symmetry.space_group_name_H-M   'P 1'
#
loop_
_entity.id
_entity.type
_entity.pdbx_description
1 polymer ?
#
loop_
_entity_poly.entity_id
_entity_poly.type
_entity_poly.pdbx_seq_one_letter_code
_entity_poly.pdbx_strand_id
1 'polypeptide(L)' 'NATGSANQPMAELAQACKERGLWPFVHFNRIHVVPPLVISAAELADGLDRLDQALDVTDRYAGE' A
#
# COMPACT_ATOMS: atom_id res chain seq x y z
N ASN A 1 -17.16 -1.98 -5.34
CA ASN A 1 -16.06 -1.52 -4.47
C ASN A 1 -16.54 -0.40 -3.59
N ALA A 2 -16.02 -0.28 -2.37
CA ALA A 2 -16.46 0.72 -1.40
C ALA A 2 -16.21 2.15 -1.90
N THR A 3 -17.05 3.10 -1.47
CA THR A 3 -16.99 4.51 -1.87
C THR A 3 -17.25 5.41 -0.66
N GLY A 4 -16.93 6.70 -0.75
CA GLY A 4 -17.13 7.66 0.35
C GLY A 4 -16.35 7.26 1.61
N SER A 5 -16.99 7.40 2.77
CA SER A 5 -16.40 7.02 4.07
C SER A 5 -16.05 5.54 4.17
N ALA A 6 -16.79 4.66 3.48
CA ALA A 6 -16.49 3.23 3.47
C ALA A 6 -15.18 2.89 2.74
N ASN A 7 -14.62 3.81 1.94
CA ASN A 7 -13.31 3.66 1.29
C ASN A 7 -12.14 4.20 2.15
N GLN A 8 -12.40 4.61 3.39
CA GLN A 8 -11.37 5.14 4.29
C GLN A 8 -10.15 4.21 4.45
N PRO A 9 -10.28 2.87 4.60
CA PRO A 9 -9.10 2.00 4.75
C PRO A 9 -8.13 2.10 3.57
N MET A 10 -8.65 2.17 2.34
CA MET A 10 -7.82 2.30 1.14
C MET A 10 -7.21 3.70 0.99
N ALA A 11 -7.92 4.74 1.43
CA ALA A 11 -7.40 6.10 1.44
C ALA A 11 -6.24 6.23 2.44
N GLU A 12 -6.38 5.66 3.62
CA GLU A 12 -5.32 5.62 4.64
C GLU A 12 -4.13 4.78 4.19
N LEU A 13 -4.35 3.61 3.57
CA LEU A 13 -3.27 2.79 3.01
C LEU A 13 -2.47 3.55 1.95
N ALA A 14 -3.16 4.23 1.02
CA ALA A 14 -2.50 5.02 -0.02
C ALA A 14 -1.66 6.16 0.56
N GLN A 15 -2.12 6.78 1.65
CA GLN A 15 -1.38 7.80 2.37
C GLN A 15 -0.16 7.23 3.10
N ALA A 16 -0.34 6.11 3.81
CA ALA A 16 0.72 5.41 4.53
C ALA A 16 1.86 4.94 3.60
N CYS A 17 1.52 4.50 2.38
CA CYS A 17 2.50 4.18 1.34
C CYS A 17 3.35 5.41 0.97
N LYS A 18 2.72 6.57 0.72
CA LYS A 18 3.42 7.80 0.34
C LYS A 18 4.36 8.29 1.44
N GLU A 19 3.92 8.23 2.70
CA GLU A 19 4.74 8.59 3.87
C GLU A 19 5.99 7.72 4.00
N ARG A 20 5.94 6.47 3.53
CA ARG A 20 7.07 5.53 3.49
C ARG A 20 7.90 5.60 2.20
N GLY A 21 7.58 6.54 1.31
CA GLY A 21 8.28 6.73 0.04
C GLY A 21 7.86 5.78 -1.07
N LEU A 22 6.67 5.17 -0.97
CA LEU A 22 6.12 4.28 -1.99
C LEU A 22 5.01 4.98 -2.78
N TRP A 23 5.01 4.79 -4.11
CA TRP A 23 3.96 5.28 -5.02
C TRP A 23 3.28 4.12 -5.77
N PRO A 24 2.56 3.22 -5.05
CA PRO A 24 1.81 2.17 -5.70
C PRO A 24 0.56 2.73 -6.39
N PHE A 25 0.07 2.03 -7.41
CA PHE A 25 -1.22 2.37 -8.01
C PHE A 25 -2.34 1.69 -7.23
N VAL A 26 -3.23 2.48 -6.65
CA VAL A 26 -4.41 1.99 -5.92
C VAL A 26 -5.64 2.08 -6.81
N HIS A 27 -6.27 0.94 -7.09
CA HIS A 27 -7.48 0.87 -7.89
C HIS A 27 -8.57 0.12 -7.12
N PHE A 28 -9.47 0.92 -6.54
CA PHE A 28 -10.46 0.47 -5.57
C PHE A 28 -9.81 -0.25 -4.39
N ASN A 29 -10.13 -1.52 -4.15
CA ASN A 29 -9.60 -2.36 -3.07
C ASN A 29 -8.30 -3.10 -3.46
N ARG A 30 -7.61 -2.67 -4.52
CA ARG A 30 -6.38 -3.30 -5.00
C ARG A 30 -5.21 -2.34 -4.96
N ILE A 31 -4.05 -2.85 -4.58
CA ILE A 31 -2.77 -2.19 -4.67
C ILE A 31 -1.91 -2.89 -5.73
N HIS A 32 -1.32 -2.12 -6.64
CA HIS A 32 -0.51 -2.65 -7.73
C HIS A 32 0.95 -2.27 -7.48
N VAL A 33 1.79 -3.28 -7.29
CA VAL A 33 3.24 -3.15 -7.09
C VAL A 33 3.92 -3.47 -8.41
N VAL A 34 4.31 -2.43 -9.15
CA VAL A 34 4.88 -2.55 -10.50
C VAL A 34 6.16 -1.72 -10.58
N PRO A 35 7.25 -2.16 -9.94
CA PRO A 35 8.49 -1.41 -9.92
C PRO A 35 9.14 -1.37 -11.32
N PRO A 36 10.08 -0.44 -11.57
CA PRO A 36 10.87 -0.43 -12.80
C PRO A 36 11.61 -1.75 -13.02
N LEU A 37 11.77 -2.15 -14.29
CA LEU A 37 12.49 -3.38 -14.65
C LEU A 37 13.98 -3.38 -14.26
N VAL A 38 14.52 -2.21 -13.91
CA VAL A 38 15.92 -1.99 -13.55
C VAL A 38 16.15 -2.00 -12.03
N ILE A 39 15.12 -2.22 -11.22
CA ILE A 39 15.24 -2.29 -9.75
C ILE A 39 16.15 -3.44 -9.33
N SER A 40 16.99 -3.21 -8.32
CA SER A 40 17.77 -4.28 -7.71
C SER A 40 16.93 -5.15 -6.76
N ALA A 41 17.42 -6.36 -6.44
CA ALA A 41 16.76 -7.22 -5.47
C ALA A 41 16.69 -6.59 -4.07
N ALA A 42 17.69 -5.79 -3.68
CA ALA A 42 17.73 -5.11 -2.39
C ALA A 42 16.69 -3.99 -2.29
N GLU A 43 16.55 -3.16 -3.33
CA GLU A 43 15.51 -2.12 -3.40
C GLU A 43 14.10 -2.73 -3.46
N LEU A 44 13.93 -3.86 -4.15
CA LEU A 44 12.66 -4.58 -4.16
C LEU A 44 12.29 -5.08 -2.75
N ALA A 45 13.25 -5.68 -2.03
CA ALA A 45 13.02 -6.15 -0.66
C ALA A 45 12.66 -4.99 0.29
N ASP A 46 13.44 -3.90 0.28
CA ASP A 46 13.14 -2.69 1.08
C ASP A 46 11.76 -2.10 0.73
N GLY A 47 11.40 -2.08 -0.56
CA GLY A 47 10.08 -1.63 -1.00
C GLY A 47 8.93 -2.50 -0.50
N LEU A 48 9.12 -3.83 -0.48
CA LEU A 48 8.13 -4.78 0.04
C LEU A 48 8.00 -4.71 1.57
N ASP A 49 9.11 -4.55 2.29
CA ASP A 49 9.10 -4.39 3.75
C ASP A 49 8.35 -3.12 4.18
N ARG A 50 8.53 -2.02 3.43
CA ARG A 50 7.78 -0.77 3.65
C ARG A 50 6.30 -0.91 3.30
N LEU A 51 5.97 -1.72 2.30
CA LEU A 51 4.58 -1.99 1.92
C LEU A 51 3.88 -2.80 3.02
N ASP A 52 4.55 -3.82 3.57
CA ASP A 52 4.07 -4.62 4.70
C ASP A 52 3.71 -3.71 5.90
N GLN A 53 4.63 -2.83 6.30
CA GLN A 53 4.37 -1.83 7.35
C GLN A 53 3.25 -0.83 7.03
N ALA A 54 2.91 -0.63 5.75
CA ALA A 54 1.78 0.20 5.37
C ALA A 54 0.45 -0.56 5.52
N LEU A 55 0.46 -1.89 5.34
CA LEU A 55 -0.72 -2.75 5.47
C LEU A 55 -1.21 -2.87 6.93
N ASP A 56 -0.35 -2.64 7.92
CA ASP A 56 -0.74 -2.52 9.34
C ASP A 56 -1.92 -1.52 9.55
N VAL A 57 -2.00 -0.48 8.71
CA VAL A 57 -3.09 0.50 8.73
C VAL A 57 -4.42 -0.15 8.40
N THR A 58 -4.45 -1.02 7.39
CA THR A 58 -5.65 -1.74 6.96
C THR A 58 -6.01 -2.90 7.87
N ASP A 59 -5.04 -3.53 8.53
CA ASP A 59 -5.29 -4.65 9.46
C ASP A 59 -6.18 -4.24 10.63
N ARG A 60 -6.07 -2.99 11.09
CA ARG A 60 -6.96 -2.42 12.12
C ARG A 60 -8.44 -2.41 11.73
N TYR A 61 -8.75 -2.48 10.44
CA TYR A 61 -10.13 -2.52 9.92
C TYR A 61 -10.62 -3.95 9.67
N ALA A 62 -9.71 -4.90 9.50
CA ALA A 62 -10.06 -6.30 9.26
C ALA A 62 -10.47 -7.01 10.56
N GLY A 63 -9.89 -6.61 11.71
CA GLY A 63 -10.17 -7.19 13.02
C GLY A 63 -9.72 -8.66 13.17
N GLU A 64 -9.47 -9.07 14.42
CA GLU A 64 -9.61 -10.49 14.83
C GLU A 64 -11.09 -10.84 15.02
#